data_AF-A0A1S1LJ45-F1
#
_entry.id   AF-A0A1S1LJ45-F1
#
_cell.length_a   1.000
_cell.length_b   1.000
_cell.length_c   1.000
_cell.angle_alpha   90.00
_cell.angle_beta   90.00
_cell.angle_gamma   90.00
#
_symmetry.space_group_name_H-M   'P 1'
#
loop_
_entity.id
_entity.type
_entity.pdbx_description
1 polymer ?
#
loop_
_entity_poly.entity_id
_entity_poly.type
_entity_poly.pdbx_seq_one_letter_code
_entity_poly.pdbx_strand_id
1 'polypeptide(L)'
;MHVSEAVEPDEAETLDSEQSSTSYPNSYWFSEFIAWYRDKGHNMSQDKVAEAGGPSRATQAAIEKRSAPVTESSIDKLVRAYKQLVDDADPLNVSLLRAAASCLRTPQPDTGRINDLIAMANNWSNTNQVFLGLKVDSEAIVHGHGVALFDEHTAEDDRETFRDFGTYSTLIAARQPNVVLVPVAHEEQIAERLLRNTWDKIKPEGERRYLGVSSRRAQAVQFDPIAGITSLEEAVARAEALDITGDDAFNLALVLLVANKRAAETRKPPIRLLDELFTAPSSLSVLQEIYAYFDIEPDTGALKALTLRALASWRNEYMLSRHTVQLDEPGKPLQYNVIHPGMADREQSLWFYDDARFAQLPQVLASQYTPALVLTPSSVRLYGLGDGDMLYNWLPANSGRCLLRDTLSNHWVAVDMPDSYLARKKSASDSGRAEDPQFC
;
A
#
# COMPACT_ATOMS: atom_id res chain seq x y z
N MET A 1 32.46 65.57 56.36
CA MET A 1 31.97 64.81 57.52
C MET A 1 31.95 63.36 57.08
N HIS A 2 32.99 62.61 57.49
CA HIS A 2 33.18 61.18 57.24
C HIS A 2 32.27 60.36 58.15
N VAL A 3 31.54 59.39 57.60
CA VAL A 3 31.06 58.10 58.17
C VAL A 3 30.31 57.41 57.00
N SER A 4 30.35 56.13 56.66
CA SER A 4 31.24 54.98 56.83
C SER A 4 30.76 53.93 55.82
N GLU A 5 31.68 53.13 55.29
CA GLU A 5 31.43 51.91 54.51
C GLU A 5 30.64 50.86 55.31
N ALA A 6 29.79 50.10 54.60
CA ALA A 6 29.52 48.71 54.90
C ALA A 6 29.30 47.96 53.58
N VAL A 7 30.10 46.91 53.38
CA VAL A 7 30.16 46.02 52.23
C VAL A 7 29.67 44.63 52.67
N GLU A 8 29.05 43.92 51.70
CA GLU A 8 28.78 42.46 51.60
C GLU A 8 27.52 41.86 52.27
N PRO A 9 26.98 40.71 51.77
CA PRO A 9 27.33 39.93 50.56
C PRO A 9 26.15 39.46 49.66
N ASP A 10 26.54 38.85 48.55
CA ASP A 10 25.81 37.91 47.66
C ASP A 10 24.79 37.00 48.35
N GLU A 11 23.58 36.91 47.78
CA GLU A 11 22.79 35.68 47.75
C GLU A 11 22.28 35.45 46.32
N ALA A 12 23.03 34.62 45.61
CA ALA A 12 22.55 33.88 44.46
C ALA A 12 21.58 32.79 44.95
N GLU A 13 20.28 33.01 44.81
CA GLU A 13 19.29 31.93 44.82
C GLU A 13 18.90 31.59 43.39
N THR A 14 19.68 30.65 42.83
CA THR A 14 19.26 29.74 41.78
C THR A 14 17.97 29.03 42.19
N LEU A 15 16.83 29.58 41.74
CA LEU A 15 15.59 28.82 41.57
C LEU A 15 15.76 27.94 40.32
N ASP A 16 16.53 26.85 40.46
CA ASP A 16 16.41 25.70 39.58
C ASP A 16 15.03 25.11 39.83
N SER A 17 14.09 25.47 38.95
CA SER A 17 12.78 24.84 38.89
C SER A 17 12.99 23.34 38.72
N GLU A 18 12.65 22.54 39.74
CA GLU A 18 12.43 21.11 39.62
C GLU A 18 11.33 20.90 38.57
N GLN A 19 11.74 20.78 37.31
CA GLN A 19 10.89 20.25 36.25
C GLN A 19 10.60 18.82 36.66
N SER A 20 9.40 18.59 37.18
CA SER A 20 8.78 17.28 37.29
C SER A 20 9.00 16.54 35.97
N SER A 21 10.01 15.67 35.93
CA SER A 21 10.35 14.95 34.71
C SER A 21 9.25 13.93 34.49
N THR A 22 8.39 14.17 33.50
CA THR A 22 7.36 13.21 33.12
C THR A 22 8.01 11.86 32.85
N SER A 23 7.51 10.83 33.53
CA SER A 23 8.07 9.48 33.53
C SER A 23 7.04 8.52 32.96
N TYR A 24 7.46 7.69 32.02
CA TYR A 24 6.63 6.72 31.31
C TYR A 24 7.03 5.30 31.71
N PRO A 25 6.06 4.39 31.93
CA PRO A 25 6.35 2.98 32.11
C PRO A 25 7.12 2.42 30.92
N ASN A 26 8.28 1.81 31.17
CA ASN A 26 9.10 1.26 30.09
C ASN A 26 8.49 -0.06 29.60
N SER A 27 7.87 -0.01 28.40
CA SER A 27 7.26 -1.19 27.79
C SER A 27 8.31 -2.14 27.23
N TYR A 28 7.99 -3.44 27.18
CA TYR A 28 8.86 -4.44 26.54
C TYR A 28 9.22 -4.07 25.09
N TRP A 29 8.22 -3.65 24.31
CA TRP A 29 8.43 -3.26 22.93
C TRP A 29 9.39 -2.07 22.80
N PHE A 30 9.22 -1.03 23.64
CA PHE A 30 10.07 0.16 23.54
C PHE A 30 11.52 -0.14 23.95
N SER A 31 11.74 -0.97 24.97
CA SER A 31 13.10 -1.39 25.36
C SER A 31 13.81 -2.17 24.26
N GLU A 32 13.11 -3.11 23.61
CA GLU A 32 13.64 -3.87 22.46
C GLU A 32 13.88 -2.96 21.25
N PHE A 33 12.94 -2.04 20.97
CA PHE A 33 13.08 -1.07 19.89
C PHE A 33 14.32 -0.19 20.06
N ILE A 34 14.56 0.38 21.24
CA ILE A 34 15.76 1.22 21.46
C ILE A 34 17.05 0.41 21.27
N ALA A 35 17.09 -0.83 21.78
CA ALA A 35 18.23 -1.70 21.61
C ALA A 35 18.46 -2.05 20.13
N TRP A 36 17.40 -2.41 19.40
CA TRP A 36 17.43 -2.68 17.96
C TRP A 36 17.85 -1.46 17.15
N TYR A 37 17.25 -0.29 17.41
CA TYR A 37 17.54 0.95 16.70
C TYR A 37 19.01 1.34 16.84
N ARG A 38 19.58 1.17 18.04
CA ARG A 38 21.00 1.41 18.31
C ARG A 38 21.90 0.37 17.64
N ASP A 39 21.66 -0.92 17.88
CA ASP A 39 22.58 -2.00 17.51
C ASP A 39 22.40 -2.45 16.06
N LYS A 40 21.18 -2.78 15.64
CA LYS A 40 20.89 -3.31 14.31
C LYS A 40 20.61 -2.21 13.29
N GLY A 41 19.89 -1.16 13.69
CA GLY A 41 19.56 -0.05 12.80
C GLY A 41 20.80 0.78 12.44
N HIS A 42 21.62 1.10 13.43
CA HIS A 42 22.72 2.08 13.27
C HIS A 42 24.12 1.55 13.61
N ASN A 43 24.25 0.32 14.12
CA ASN A 43 25.51 -0.28 14.55
C ASN A 43 26.33 0.63 15.50
N MET A 44 25.66 1.21 16.49
CA MET A 44 26.25 2.15 17.44
C MET A 44 26.44 1.53 18.83
N SER A 45 27.53 1.90 19.51
CA SER A 45 27.70 1.61 20.93
C SER A 45 26.91 2.62 21.78
N GLN A 46 26.57 2.23 23.02
CA GLN A 46 25.97 3.15 23.99
C GLN A 46 26.89 4.34 24.30
N ASP A 47 28.20 4.11 24.30
CA ASP A 47 29.20 5.17 24.53
C ASP A 47 29.15 6.22 23.42
N LYS A 48 29.06 5.81 22.14
CA LYS A 48 28.93 6.73 21.00
C LYS A 48 27.67 7.60 21.11
N VAL A 49 26.54 7.01 21.54
CA VAL A 49 25.28 7.76 21.76
C VAL A 49 25.43 8.74 22.92
N ALA A 50 26.11 8.36 24.00
CA ALA A 50 26.35 9.24 25.15
C ALA A 50 27.29 10.41 24.78
N GLU A 51 28.34 10.15 24.01
CA GLU A 51 29.29 11.17 23.52
C GLU A 51 28.61 12.22 22.63
N ALA A 52 27.58 11.84 21.88
CA ALA A 52 26.75 12.76 21.09
C ALA A 52 25.68 13.51 21.92
N GLY A 53 25.79 13.49 23.25
CA GLY A 53 24.85 14.17 24.16
C GLY A 53 23.59 13.37 24.49
N GLY A 54 23.61 12.05 24.26
CA GLY A 54 22.55 11.12 24.66
C GLY A 54 22.52 10.83 26.17
N PRO A 55 21.61 9.97 26.65
CA PRO A 55 21.63 9.51 28.04
C PRO A 55 22.94 8.79 28.35
N SER A 56 23.32 8.71 29.64
CA SER A 56 24.51 7.95 30.04
C SER A 56 24.41 6.49 29.62
N ARG A 57 25.54 5.81 29.44
CA ARG A 57 25.57 4.36 29.16
C ARG A 57 24.73 3.55 30.15
N ALA A 58 24.81 3.86 31.44
CA ALA A 58 24.02 3.19 32.47
C ALA A 58 22.51 3.42 32.29
N THR A 59 22.11 4.65 31.95
CA THR A 59 20.71 4.99 31.66
C THR A 59 20.20 4.27 30.40
N GLN A 60 20.98 4.28 29.31
CA GLN A 60 20.63 3.55 28.09
C GLN A 60 20.47 2.05 28.37
N ALA A 61 21.42 1.44 29.06
CA ALA A 61 21.35 0.03 29.43
C ALA A 61 20.15 -0.29 30.34
N ALA A 62 19.77 0.62 31.24
CA ALA A 62 18.60 0.45 32.09
C ALA A 62 17.29 0.55 31.30
N ILE A 63 17.23 1.42 30.28
CA ILE A 63 16.09 1.52 29.35
C ILE A 63 16.00 0.25 28.50
N GLU A 64 17.10 -0.16 27.86
CA GLU A 64 17.17 -1.36 27.01
C GLU A 64 16.85 -2.66 27.78
N LYS A 65 17.20 -2.73 29.07
CA LYS A 65 16.91 -3.89 29.94
C LYS A 65 15.58 -3.78 30.69
N ARG A 66 14.80 -2.72 30.46
CA ARG A 66 13.53 -2.45 31.15
C ARG A 66 13.67 -2.42 32.69
N SER A 67 14.81 -2.00 33.20
CA SER A 67 15.08 -1.90 34.64
C SER A 67 14.83 -0.50 35.21
N ALA A 68 14.50 0.47 34.36
CA ALA A 68 14.13 1.83 34.75
C ALA A 68 12.98 2.34 33.86
N PRO A 69 12.13 3.25 34.38
CA PRO A 69 11.18 3.97 33.54
C PRO A 69 11.92 4.89 32.55
N VAL A 70 11.21 5.28 31.49
CA VAL A 70 11.74 6.21 30.49
C VAL A 70 11.25 7.60 30.86
N THR A 71 12.15 8.58 30.97
CA THR A 71 11.77 9.97 31.22
C THR A 71 11.78 10.79 29.94
N GLU A 72 11.01 11.87 29.92
CA GLU A 72 11.00 12.81 28.79
C GLU A 72 12.41 13.35 28.49
N SER A 73 13.18 13.68 29.53
CA SER A 73 14.59 14.08 29.38
C SER A 73 15.45 13.00 28.72
N SER A 74 15.21 11.72 29.00
CA SER A 74 15.95 10.62 28.36
C SER A 74 15.60 10.52 26.87
N ILE A 75 14.32 10.70 26.51
CA ILE A 75 13.87 10.73 25.11
C ILE A 75 14.50 11.91 24.37
N ASP A 76 14.46 13.12 24.93
CA ASP A 76 15.03 14.31 24.31
C ASP A 76 16.53 14.20 24.07
N LYS A 77 17.26 13.61 25.03
CA LYS A 77 18.69 13.31 24.87
C LYS A 77 18.93 12.30 23.75
N LEU A 78 18.14 11.23 23.66
CA LEU A 78 18.25 10.27 22.56
C LEU A 78 17.97 10.95 21.21
N VAL A 79 16.87 11.69 21.09
CA VAL A 79 16.50 12.42 19.86
C VAL A 79 17.60 13.39 19.46
N ARG A 80 18.19 14.12 20.41
CA ARG A 80 19.30 15.04 20.13
C ARG A 80 20.54 14.31 19.61
N ALA A 81 20.95 13.22 20.27
CA ALA A 81 22.09 12.43 19.88
C ALA A 81 21.91 11.83 18.48
N TYR A 82 20.77 11.18 18.22
CA TYR A 82 20.52 10.56 16.91
C TYR A 82 20.37 11.58 15.79
N LYS A 83 19.86 12.79 16.06
CA LYS A 83 19.87 13.89 15.07
C LYS A 83 21.29 14.31 14.65
N GLN A 84 22.29 14.13 15.50
CA GLN A 84 23.69 14.42 15.17
C GLN A 84 24.40 13.23 14.51
N LEU A 85 23.99 12.01 14.85
CA LEU A 85 24.68 10.78 14.47
C LEU A 85 24.14 10.14 13.19
N VAL A 86 22.90 10.45 12.79
CA VAL A 86 22.17 9.82 11.68
C VAL A 86 21.76 10.89 10.68
N ASP A 87 21.94 10.61 9.39
CA ASP A 87 21.55 11.49 8.29
C ASP A 87 20.01 11.60 8.20
N ASP A 88 19.48 12.77 7.82
CA ASP A 88 18.04 12.93 7.59
C ASP A 88 17.56 12.13 6.36
N ALA A 89 18.45 11.83 5.40
CA ALA A 89 18.20 10.93 4.28
C ALA A 89 18.21 9.45 4.69
N ASP A 90 18.68 9.12 5.91
CA ASP A 90 18.68 7.75 6.38
C ASP A 90 17.24 7.22 6.51
N PRO A 91 16.93 6.04 5.98
CA PRO A 91 15.60 5.45 6.05
C PRO A 91 15.11 5.21 7.50
N LEU A 92 16.03 5.05 8.46
CA LEU A 92 15.85 4.93 9.90
C LEU A 92 16.25 6.22 10.66
N ASN A 93 16.07 7.39 10.06
CA ASN A 93 16.40 8.67 10.69
C ASN A 93 15.67 8.90 12.03
N VAL A 94 16.02 10.00 12.71
CA VAL A 94 15.53 10.36 14.04
C VAL A 94 13.99 10.46 14.14
N SER A 95 13.26 10.66 13.05
CA SER A 95 11.79 10.68 13.09
C SER A 95 11.21 9.32 13.50
N LEU A 96 11.88 8.20 13.20
CA LEU A 96 11.46 6.88 13.65
C LEU A 96 11.47 6.77 15.18
N LEU A 97 12.54 7.24 15.80
CA LEU A 97 12.65 7.31 17.27
C LEU A 97 11.57 8.23 17.86
N ARG A 98 11.26 9.36 17.22
CA ARG A 98 10.17 10.25 17.66
C ARG A 98 8.82 9.56 17.57
N ALA A 99 8.54 8.84 16.49
CA ALA A 99 7.30 8.07 16.33
C ALA A 99 7.19 6.97 17.41
N ALA A 100 8.27 6.23 17.66
CA ALA A 100 8.30 5.23 18.73
C ALA A 100 8.09 5.85 20.13
N ALA A 101 8.66 7.03 20.39
CA ALA A 101 8.42 7.77 21.62
C ALA A 101 6.96 8.22 21.74
N SER A 102 6.30 8.62 20.65
CA SER A 102 4.85 8.92 20.67
C SER A 102 4.02 7.69 21.06
N CYS A 103 4.38 6.49 20.60
CA CYS A 103 3.73 5.25 21.06
C CYS A 103 3.88 5.00 22.56
N LEU A 104 4.99 5.44 23.17
CA LEU A 104 5.25 5.31 24.60
C LEU A 104 4.51 6.37 25.43
N ARG A 105 4.48 7.61 24.93
CA ARG A 105 3.87 8.77 25.60
C ARG A 105 2.34 8.68 25.64
N THR A 106 1.73 8.18 24.57
CA THR A 106 0.28 8.13 24.46
C THR A 106 -0.26 6.81 25.03
N PRO A 107 -1.26 6.83 25.93
CA PRO A 107 -1.95 5.62 26.39
C PRO A 107 -2.49 4.80 25.21
N GLN A 108 -2.56 3.48 25.37
CA GLN A 108 -3.13 2.61 24.34
C GLN A 108 -4.62 2.95 24.09
N PRO A 109 -5.12 2.79 22.85
CA PRO A 109 -6.52 3.05 22.56
C PRO A 109 -7.41 2.10 23.36
N ASP A 110 -8.46 2.65 23.98
CA ASP A 110 -9.48 1.84 24.65
C ASP A 110 -10.42 1.15 23.63
N THR A 111 -11.28 0.25 24.12
CA THR A 111 -12.23 -0.48 23.28
C THR A 111 -13.19 0.45 22.51
N GLY A 112 -13.57 1.59 23.10
CA GLY A 112 -14.45 2.56 22.44
C GLY A 112 -13.76 3.17 21.23
N ARG A 113 -12.55 3.68 21.43
CA ARG A 113 -11.70 4.25 20.37
C ARG A 113 -11.39 3.25 19.27
N ILE A 114 -11.10 1.99 19.60
CA ILE A 114 -10.89 0.93 18.60
C ILE A 114 -12.15 0.74 17.75
N ASN A 115 -13.34 0.69 18.37
CA ASN A 115 -14.59 0.55 17.62
C ASN A 115 -14.86 1.74 16.71
N ASP A 116 -14.55 2.96 17.16
CA ASP A 116 -14.68 4.17 16.34
C ASP A 116 -13.73 4.14 15.15
N LEU A 117 -12.47 3.73 15.36
CA LEU A 117 -11.49 3.54 14.28
C LEU A 117 -11.97 2.50 13.25
N ILE A 118 -12.52 1.36 13.70
CA ILE A 118 -13.08 0.33 12.81
C ILE A 118 -14.26 0.90 12.02
N ALA A 119 -15.15 1.65 12.68
CA ALA A 119 -16.28 2.28 12.02
C ALA A 119 -15.82 3.29 10.96
N MET A 120 -14.82 4.12 11.26
CA MET A 120 -14.20 5.04 10.30
C MET A 120 -13.62 4.28 9.10
N ALA A 121 -12.87 3.20 9.34
CA ALA A 121 -12.27 2.40 8.28
C ALA A 121 -13.32 1.71 7.39
N ASN A 122 -14.39 1.18 7.98
CA ASN A 122 -15.48 0.53 7.24
C ASN A 122 -16.33 1.53 6.43
N ASN A 123 -16.43 2.79 6.90
CA ASN A 123 -17.17 3.86 6.23
C ASN A 123 -16.29 4.69 5.29
N TRP A 124 -15.03 4.30 5.08
CA TRP A 124 -14.11 5.01 4.20
C TRP A 124 -14.51 4.84 2.74
N SER A 125 -14.94 5.92 2.11
CA SER A 125 -15.49 5.92 0.75
C SER A 125 -14.54 6.49 -0.31
N ASN A 126 -13.35 6.96 0.07
CA ASN A 126 -12.41 7.52 -0.89
C ASN A 126 -11.83 6.40 -1.76
N THR A 127 -12.15 6.42 -3.05
CA THR A 127 -11.71 5.43 -4.04
C THR A 127 -10.28 5.65 -4.52
N ASN A 128 -9.67 6.80 -4.24
CA ASN A 128 -8.30 7.12 -4.64
C ASN A 128 -7.30 7.06 -3.48
N GLN A 129 -7.75 6.77 -2.26
CA GLN A 129 -6.86 6.66 -1.10
C GLN A 129 -7.29 5.53 -0.17
N VAL A 130 -6.31 4.96 0.51
CA VAL A 130 -6.48 3.98 1.57
C VAL A 130 -6.43 4.68 2.92
N PHE A 131 -7.43 4.42 3.77
CA PHE A 131 -7.34 4.77 5.19
C PHE A 131 -6.34 3.86 5.90
N LEU A 132 -5.31 4.47 6.52
CA LEU A 132 -4.25 3.75 7.22
C LEU A 132 -4.40 3.86 8.74
N GLY A 133 -5.13 4.85 9.27
CA GLY A 133 -5.42 4.97 10.70
C GLY A 133 -5.45 6.42 11.18
N LEU A 134 -5.28 6.61 12.49
CA LEU A 134 -5.17 7.95 13.10
C LEU A 134 -3.79 8.12 13.73
N LYS A 135 -3.18 9.29 13.55
CA LYS A 135 -1.89 9.60 14.14
C LYS A 135 -2.01 9.64 15.67
N VAL A 136 -1.10 8.97 16.37
CA VAL A 136 -1.19 8.72 17.83
C VAL A 136 -1.16 10.01 18.68
N ASP A 137 -0.52 11.07 18.20
CA ASP A 137 -0.32 12.31 18.97
C ASP A 137 -1.35 13.41 18.71
N SER A 138 -2.06 13.33 17.59
CA SER A 138 -2.87 14.43 17.05
C SER A 138 -4.22 13.99 16.52
N GLU A 139 -4.44 12.67 16.42
CA GLU A 139 -5.66 12.06 15.86
C GLU A 139 -5.93 12.45 14.41
N ALA A 140 -4.93 13.03 13.73
CA ALA A 140 -5.03 13.33 12.32
C ALA A 140 -5.18 12.03 11.51
N ILE A 141 -6.08 12.04 10.52
CA ILE A 141 -6.25 10.92 9.61
C ILE A 141 -4.97 10.70 8.82
N VAL A 142 -4.46 9.47 8.85
CA VAL A 142 -3.39 9.01 7.97
C VAL A 142 -4.03 8.19 6.86
N HIS A 143 -3.85 8.64 5.63
CA HIS A 143 -4.29 7.96 4.43
C HIS A 143 -3.16 7.96 3.39
N GLY A 144 -3.27 7.16 2.33
CA GLY A 144 -2.26 7.15 1.26
C GLY A 144 -2.65 6.26 0.09
N HIS A 145 -1.80 6.20 -0.93
CA HIS A 145 -2.00 5.30 -2.07
C HIS A 145 -1.54 3.89 -1.76
N GLY A 146 -0.87 3.65 -0.64
CA GLY A 146 -0.45 2.30 -0.30
C GLY A 146 0.45 2.23 0.91
N VAL A 147 0.70 0.99 1.29
CA VAL A 147 1.59 0.64 2.39
C VAL A 147 2.36 -0.63 2.03
N ALA A 148 3.66 -0.64 2.29
CA ALA A 148 4.54 -1.78 2.07
C ALA A 148 5.32 -2.13 3.33
N LEU A 149 5.68 -3.39 3.50
CA LEU A 149 6.65 -3.81 4.51
C LEU A 149 7.94 -3.00 4.37
N PHE A 150 8.50 -2.59 5.49
CA PHE A 150 9.80 -1.94 5.51
C PHE A 150 10.91 -2.99 5.29
N ASP A 151 11.44 -3.06 4.06
CA ASP A 151 12.32 -4.14 3.57
C ASP A 151 13.76 -4.05 4.12
N GLU A 152 14.23 -2.86 4.49
CA GLU A 152 15.68 -2.64 4.62
C GLU A 152 16.33 -3.33 5.82
N HIS A 153 15.63 -3.62 6.93
CA HIS A 153 16.25 -4.22 8.12
C HIS A 153 15.34 -5.15 8.95
N THR A 154 14.20 -5.59 8.43
CA THR A 154 13.52 -6.75 9.02
C THR A 154 14.34 -7.98 8.63
N ALA A 155 15.16 -8.45 9.56
CA ALA A 155 15.86 -9.73 9.43
C ALA A 155 14.97 -10.76 8.74
N GLU A 156 15.57 -11.59 7.88
CA GLU A 156 14.95 -12.69 7.12
C GLU A 156 14.10 -13.67 7.96
N ASP A 157 13.94 -13.45 9.27
CA ASP A 157 13.40 -14.37 10.26
C ASP A 157 12.10 -13.94 10.97
N ASP A 158 11.58 -12.71 10.84
CA ASP A 158 10.35 -12.36 11.58
C ASP A 158 9.06 -12.75 10.85
N ARG A 159 8.78 -14.05 10.87
CA ARG A 159 7.49 -14.64 10.42
C ARG A 159 6.29 -13.96 11.07
N GLU A 160 6.42 -13.43 12.28
CA GLU A 160 5.33 -12.74 12.96
C GLU A 160 5.06 -11.38 12.31
N THR A 161 6.07 -10.58 12.02
CA THR A 161 5.93 -9.32 11.26
C THR A 161 5.25 -9.53 9.91
N PHE A 162 5.64 -10.56 9.14
CA PHE A 162 5.00 -10.88 7.87
C PHE A 162 3.53 -11.31 8.00
N ARG A 163 3.21 -12.10 9.03
CA ARG A 163 1.83 -12.53 9.32
C ARG A 163 0.96 -11.35 9.72
N ASP A 164 1.51 -10.48 10.54
CA ASP A 164 0.89 -9.29 11.09
C ASP A 164 0.57 -8.29 9.98
N PHE A 165 1.54 -8.02 9.11
CA PHE A 165 1.31 -7.23 7.90
C PHE A 165 0.31 -7.88 6.95
N GLY A 166 0.40 -9.19 6.73
CA GLY A 166 -0.55 -9.93 5.89
C GLY A 166 -2.00 -9.82 6.39
N THR A 167 -2.22 -9.78 7.70
CA THR A 167 -3.54 -9.56 8.29
C THR A 167 -4.00 -8.12 8.04
N TYR A 168 -3.11 -7.15 8.25
CA TYR A 168 -3.41 -5.74 8.03
C TYR A 168 -3.73 -5.43 6.56
N SER A 169 -2.92 -5.93 5.63
CA SER A 169 -3.08 -5.72 4.19
C SER A 169 -4.37 -6.31 3.64
N THR A 170 -4.76 -7.50 4.11
CA THR A 170 -6.03 -8.14 3.71
C THR A 170 -7.25 -7.40 4.26
N LEU A 171 -7.18 -6.80 5.44
CA LEU A 171 -8.26 -5.97 6.00
C LEU A 171 -8.41 -4.63 5.27
N ILE A 172 -7.30 -4.00 4.90
CA ILE A 172 -7.32 -2.86 3.95
C ILE A 172 -8.05 -3.29 2.67
N ALA A 173 -7.63 -4.39 2.05
CA ALA A 173 -8.18 -4.84 0.78
C ALA A 173 -9.67 -5.18 0.85
N ALA A 174 -10.12 -5.78 1.95
CA ALA A 174 -11.53 -6.09 2.17
C ALA A 174 -12.40 -4.83 2.26
N ARG A 175 -11.88 -3.74 2.85
CA ARG A 175 -12.61 -2.47 3.01
C ARG A 175 -12.56 -1.55 1.81
N GLN A 176 -11.55 -1.71 0.96
CA GLN A 176 -11.41 -0.84 -0.20
C GLN A 176 -12.60 -1.02 -1.15
N PRO A 177 -13.30 0.06 -1.54
CA PRO A 177 -14.46 -0.02 -2.43
C PRO A 177 -14.08 -0.49 -3.85
N ASN A 178 -12.81 -0.39 -4.19
CA ASN A 178 -12.26 -0.71 -5.49
C ASN A 178 -12.05 -2.21 -5.71
N VAL A 179 -11.87 -2.58 -6.99
CA VAL A 179 -11.42 -3.93 -7.38
C VAL A 179 -10.08 -4.23 -6.72
N VAL A 180 -9.95 -5.43 -6.17
CA VAL A 180 -8.69 -5.91 -5.59
C VAL A 180 -8.03 -6.86 -6.57
N LEU A 181 -6.80 -6.57 -6.95
CA LEU A 181 -5.97 -7.37 -7.83
C LEU A 181 -4.93 -8.13 -7.01
N VAL A 182 -4.76 -9.40 -7.30
CA VAL A 182 -3.74 -10.26 -6.71
C VAL A 182 -2.94 -10.89 -7.85
N PRO A 183 -1.64 -10.63 -7.96
CA PRO A 183 -0.78 -11.37 -8.87
C PRO A 183 -0.89 -12.88 -8.62
N VAL A 184 -1.00 -13.68 -9.68
CA VAL A 184 -1.20 -15.13 -9.56
C VAL A 184 -0.02 -15.81 -8.84
N ALA A 185 1.18 -15.25 -8.95
CA ALA A 185 2.36 -15.66 -8.20
C ALA A 185 2.17 -15.62 -6.67
N HIS A 186 1.16 -14.88 -6.20
CA HIS A 186 0.82 -14.72 -4.79
C HIS A 186 -0.56 -15.30 -4.42
N GLU A 187 -1.25 -15.99 -5.34
CA GLU A 187 -2.61 -16.51 -5.09
C GLU A 187 -2.66 -17.39 -3.83
N GLU A 188 -1.73 -18.34 -3.68
CA GLU A 188 -1.73 -19.27 -2.55
C GLU A 188 -1.55 -18.55 -1.22
N GLN A 189 -0.52 -17.71 -1.11
CA GLN A 189 -0.19 -16.97 0.12
C GLN A 189 -1.31 -16.00 0.51
N ILE A 190 -1.93 -15.32 -0.45
CA ILE A 190 -3.04 -14.40 -0.19
C ILE A 190 -4.33 -15.17 0.09
N ALA A 191 -4.61 -16.29 -0.60
CA ALA A 191 -5.81 -17.09 -0.36
C ALA A 191 -5.85 -17.73 1.03
N GLU A 192 -4.69 -18.10 1.59
CA GLU A 192 -4.56 -18.56 2.97
C GLU A 192 -4.81 -17.44 3.99
N ARG A 193 -4.36 -16.22 3.68
CA ARG A 193 -4.45 -15.05 4.57
C ARG A 193 -5.79 -14.33 4.49
N LEU A 194 -6.45 -14.39 3.33
CA LEU A 194 -7.77 -13.81 3.13
C LEU A 194 -8.72 -14.43 4.15
N LEU A 195 -9.08 -13.63 5.14
CA LEU A 195 -10.11 -13.93 6.13
C LEU A 195 -11.44 -14.05 5.38
N ARG A 196 -11.75 -15.23 4.81
CA ARG A 196 -12.94 -15.44 3.96
C ARG A 196 -14.20 -14.91 4.64
N ASN A 197 -14.37 -15.20 5.92
CA ASN A 197 -15.50 -14.69 6.71
C ASN A 197 -15.57 -13.16 6.77
N THR A 198 -14.43 -12.46 6.76
CA THR A 198 -14.38 -11.00 6.74
C THR A 198 -14.61 -10.47 5.33
N TRP A 199 -14.01 -11.08 4.30
CA TRP A 199 -14.25 -10.70 2.91
C TRP A 199 -15.73 -10.86 2.55
N ASP A 200 -16.32 -12.03 2.78
CA ASP A 200 -17.72 -12.33 2.45
C ASP A 200 -18.70 -11.45 3.27
N LYS A 201 -18.28 -11.00 4.46
CA LYS A 201 -19.06 -10.07 5.29
C LYS A 201 -19.02 -8.64 4.76
N ILE A 202 -17.86 -8.16 4.28
CA ILE A 202 -17.67 -6.78 3.83
C ILE A 202 -18.04 -6.61 2.35
N LYS A 203 -17.73 -7.61 1.52
CA LYS A 203 -17.96 -7.67 0.07
C LYS A 203 -18.81 -8.91 -0.27
N PRO A 204 -20.09 -8.97 0.15
CA PRO A 204 -20.95 -10.13 -0.04
C PRO A 204 -21.22 -10.48 -1.51
N GLU A 205 -21.08 -9.51 -2.41
CA GLU A 205 -21.24 -9.71 -3.87
C GLU A 205 -19.90 -9.90 -4.58
N GLY A 206 -18.79 -9.87 -3.83
CA GLY A 206 -17.44 -9.97 -4.34
C GLY A 206 -17.04 -11.39 -4.72
N GLU A 207 -17.00 -11.69 -6.02
CA GLU A 207 -16.55 -12.98 -6.52
C GLU A 207 -15.04 -13.04 -6.80
N ARG A 208 -14.49 -14.26 -6.78
CA ARG A 208 -13.14 -14.53 -7.28
C ARG A 208 -13.17 -14.62 -8.80
N ARG A 209 -12.30 -13.86 -9.45
CA ARG A 209 -12.18 -13.79 -10.91
C ARG A 209 -10.74 -13.99 -11.35
N TYR A 210 -10.55 -14.38 -12.62
CA TYR A 210 -9.24 -14.70 -13.17
C TYR A 210 -9.00 -13.98 -14.50
N LEU A 211 -7.84 -13.35 -14.66
CA LEU A 211 -7.36 -12.79 -15.92
C LEU A 211 -6.02 -13.43 -16.27
N GLY A 212 -5.96 -14.17 -17.38
CA GLY A 212 -4.71 -14.85 -17.76
C GLY A 212 -4.39 -16.09 -16.94
N VAL A 213 -5.34 -16.69 -16.22
CA VAL A 213 -5.08 -17.97 -15.55
C VAL A 213 -5.88 -19.06 -16.24
N SER A 214 -5.18 -20.02 -16.85
CA SER A 214 -5.75 -20.89 -17.90
C SER A 214 -6.69 -21.99 -17.39
N SER A 215 -6.78 -22.25 -16.09
CA SER A 215 -7.51 -23.40 -15.53
C SER A 215 -8.94 -23.11 -15.06
N ARG A 216 -9.31 -21.85 -14.77
CA ARG A 216 -10.61 -21.48 -14.15
C ARG A 216 -11.49 -20.62 -15.05
N ARG A 217 -11.81 -21.13 -16.25
CA ARG A 217 -12.51 -20.40 -17.32
C ARG A 217 -13.92 -19.88 -16.96
N ALA A 218 -14.66 -20.57 -16.08
CA ALA A 218 -15.97 -20.11 -15.63
C ALA A 218 -15.92 -18.79 -14.82
N GLN A 219 -14.75 -18.47 -14.28
CA GLN A 219 -14.48 -17.27 -13.48
C GLN A 219 -13.61 -16.25 -14.24
N ALA A 220 -13.43 -16.43 -15.56
CA ALA A 220 -12.61 -15.54 -16.37
C ALA A 220 -13.21 -14.13 -16.44
N VAL A 221 -12.33 -13.11 -16.39
CA VAL A 221 -12.70 -11.71 -16.59
C VAL A 221 -12.72 -11.41 -18.09
N GLN A 222 -13.84 -10.86 -18.56
CA GLN A 222 -13.89 -10.21 -19.88
C GLN A 222 -13.40 -8.78 -19.75
N PHE A 223 -12.14 -8.54 -20.09
CA PHE A 223 -11.54 -7.22 -19.99
C PHE A 223 -11.09 -6.70 -21.36
N ASP A 224 -11.68 -5.58 -21.79
CA ASP A 224 -11.24 -4.83 -22.97
C ASP A 224 -10.40 -3.64 -22.48
N PRO A 225 -9.06 -3.68 -22.62
CA PRO A 225 -8.20 -2.62 -22.13
C PRO A 225 -8.35 -1.32 -22.92
N ILE A 226 -8.97 -1.32 -24.10
CA ILE A 226 -9.06 -0.14 -24.97
C ILE A 226 -10.48 0.42 -25.05
N ALA A 227 -11.43 -0.13 -24.30
CA ALA A 227 -12.79 0.38 -24.27
C ALA A 227 -12.90 1.78 -23.64
N GLY A 228 -13.95 2.49 -24.07
CA GLY A 228 -14.42 3.74 -23.46
C GLY A 228 -13.62 4.98 -23.83
N ILE A 229 -12.75 4.90 -24.84
CA ILE A 229 -11.92 6.03 -25.27
C ILE A 229 -12.74 6.93 -26.19
N THR A 230 -12.82 8.21 -25.85
CA THR A 230 -13.62 9.21 -26.59
C THR A 230 -12.81 10.41 -27.07
N SER A 231 -11.61 10.62 -26.54
CA SER A 231 -10.73 11.72 -26.91
C SER A 231 -9.29 11.26 -27.19
N LEU A 232 -8.52 12.09 -27.90
CA LEU A 232 -7.11 11.82 -28.16
C LEU A 232 -6.27 11.82 -26.89
N GLU A 233 -6.58 12.71 -25.94
CA GLU A 233 -5.93 12.77 -24.64
C GLU A 233 -6.14 11.46 -23.86
N GLU A 234 -7.37 10.95 -23.77
CA GLU A 234 -7.67 9.65 -23.17
C GLU A 234 -6.96 8.50 -23.89
N ALA A 235 -6.87 8.59 -25.22
CA ALA A 235 -6.22 7.56 -26.02
C ALA A 235 -4.69 7.52 -25.80
N VAL A 236 -4.05 8.69 -25.66
CA VAL A 236 -2.63 8.81 -25.31
C VAL A 236 -2.40 8.28 -23.89
N ALA A 237 -3.19 8.73 -22.91
CA ALA A 237 -3.09 8.23 -21.54
C ALA A 237 -3.30 6.71 -21.46
N ARG A 238 -4.20 6.14 -22.28
CA ARG A 238 -4.39 4.69 -22.37
C ARG A 238 -3.19 3.98 -23.03
N ALA A 239 -2.59 4.56 -24.05
CA ALA A 239 -1.39 4.01 -24.69
C ALA A 239 -0.21 3.98 -23.71
N GLU A 240 -0.02 5.06 -22.94
CA GLU A 240 0.98 5.12 -21.87
C GLU A 240 0.69 4.12 -20.75
N ALA A 241 -0.57 3.97 -20.35
CA ALA A 241 -0.99 2.93 -19.41
C ALA A 241 -0.76 1.50 -19.95
N LEU A 242 -0.59 1.32 -21.26
CA LEU A 242 -0.19 0.07 -21.90
C LEU A 242 1.33 -0.06 -22.09
N ASP A 243 2.11 0.81 -21.43
CA ASP A 243 3.58 0.87 -21.50
C ASP A 243 4.14 1.27 -22.86
N ILE A 244 3.36 2.02 -23.64
CA ILE A 244 3.79 2.58 -24.92
C ILE A 244 4.05 4.07 -24.73
N THR A 245 5.25 4.54 -25.09
CA THR A 245 5.71 5.91 -24.84
C THR A 245 6.16 6.60 -26.13
N GLY A 246 6.32 7.93 -26.08
CA GLY A 246 6.82 8.73 -27.20
C GLY A 246 5.91 8.69 -28.42
N ASP A 247 6.50 8.72 -29.63
CA ASP A 247 5.76 8.73 -30.89
C ASP A 247 4.88 7.48 -31.07
N ASP A 248 5.33 6.33 -30.55
CA ASP A 248 4.56 5.09 -30.57
C ASP A 248 3.27 5.23 -29.74
N ALA A 249 3.27 6.02 -28.65
CA ALA A 249 2.08 6.24 -27.84
C ALA A 249 1.01 7.00 -28.62
N PHE A 250 1.42 8.08 -29.30
CA PHE A 250 0.54 8.85 -30.16
C PHE A 250 -0.01 8.02 -31.32
N ASN A 251 0.86 7.27 -32.00
CA ASN A 251 0.47 6.39 -33.10
C ASN A 251 -0.54 5.32 -32.65
N LEU A 252 -0.31 4.70 -31.50
CA LEU A 252 -1.25 3.74 -30.91
C LEU A 252 -2.56 4.44 -30.53
N ALA A 253 -2.51 5.62 -29.91
CA ALA A 253 -3.68 6.39 -29.51
C ALA A 253 -4.65 6.66 -30.68
N LEU A 254 -4.12 7.01 -31.85
CA LEU A 254 -4.94 7.17 -33.06
C LEU A 254 -5.62 5.86 -33.46
N VAL A 255 -4.92 4.71 -33.39
CA VAL A 255 -5.52 3.40 -33.64
C VAL A 255 -6.62 3.09 -32.62
N LEU A 256 -6.39 3.38 -31.33
CA LEU A 256 -7.37 3.16 -30.26
C LEU A 256 -8.66 3.97 -30.48
N LEU A 257 -8.53 5.22 -30.92
CA LEU A 257 -9.67 6.07 -31.27
C LEU A 257 -10.49 5.50 -32.41
N VAL A 258 -9.84 5.05 -33.50
CA VAL A 258 -10.54 4.41 -34.62
C VAL A 258 -11.24 3.14 -34.16
N ALA A 259 -10.59 2.33 -33.31
CA ALA A 259 -11.19 1.14 -32.72
C ALA A 259 -12.50 1.46 -31.97
N ASN A 260 -12.50 2.49 -31.12
CA ASN A 260 -13.66 2.89 -30.33
C ASN A 260 -14.77 3.51 -31.19
N LYS A 261 -14.42 4.31 -32.20
CA LYS A 261 -15.40 4.81 -33.18
C LYS A 261 -16.12 3.66 -33.91
N ARG A 262 -15.35 2.68 -34.41
CA ARG A 262 -15.92 1.51 -35.10
C ARG A 262 -16.71 0.62 -34.15
N ALA A 263 -16.30 0.52 -32.88
CA ALA A 263 -17.04 -0.17 -31.84
C ALA A 263 -18.43 0.44 -31.62
N ALA A 264 -18.52 1.77 -31.57
CA ALA A 264 -19.80 2.48 -31.45
C ALA A 264 -20.72 2.22 -32.65
N GLU A 265 -20.18 2.19 -33.87
CA GLU A 265 -20.95 1.95 -35.10
C GLU A 265 -21.44 0.49 -35.23
N THR A 266 -20.59 -0.48 -34.85
CA THR A 266 -20.87 -1.91 -35.06
C THR A 266 -21.45 -2.61 -33.84
N ARG A 267 -21.52 -1.93 -32.68
CA ARG A 267 -21.89 -2.49 -31.37
C ARG A 267 -21.03 -3.71 -30.99
N LYS A 268 -19.78 -3.75 -31.46
CA LYS A 268 -18.77 -4.74 -31.07
C LYS A 268 -17.77 -4.10 -30.11
N PRO A 269 -17.20 -4.86 -29.15
CA PRO A 269 -16.08 -4.39 -28.33
C PRO A 269 -14.87 -3.97 -29.19
N PRO A 270 -14.22 -2.83 -28.90
CA PRO A 270 -13.11 -2.32 -29.70
C PRO A 270 -11.93 -3.29 -29.82
N ILE A 271 -11.59 -4.06 -28.77
CA ILE A 271 -10.49 -5.05 -28.84
C ILE A 271 -10.73 -6.14 -29.90
N ARG A 272 -11.99 -6.42 -30.25
CA ARG A 272 -12.32 -7.40 -31.30
C ARG A 272 -12.13 -6.85 -32.70
N LEU A 273 -12.05 -5.53 -32.85
CA LEU A 273 -11.98 -4.85 -34.14
C LEU A 273 -10.56 -4.64 -34.63
N LEU A 274 -9.54 -4.89 -33.79
CA LEU A 274 -8.13 -4.59 -34.10
C LEU A 274 -7.67 -5.16 -35.45
N ASP A 275 -8.04 -6.40 -35.78
CA ASP A 275 -7.66 -7.03 -37.05
C ASP A 275 -8.46 -6.44 -38.24
N GLU A 276 -9.70 -6.00 -38.00
CA GLU A 276 -10.57 -5.35 -39.00
C GLU A 276 -10.07 -3.92 -39.31
N LEU A 277 -9.36 -3.25 -38.38
CA LEU A 277 -8.89 -1.87 -38.57
C LEU A 277 -7.92 -1.72 -39.74
N PHE A 278 -7.08 -2.73 -39.97
CA PHE A 278 -6.04 -2.71 -41.00
C PHE A 278 -6.42 -3.48 -42.27
N THR A 279 -7.61 -4.07 -42.32
CA THR A 279 -8.05 -4.93 -43.44
C THR A 279 -9.35 -4.44 -44.08
N ALA A 280 -10.25 -3.80 -43.31
CA ALA A 280 -11.48 -3.25 -43.85
C ALA A 280 -11.24 -1.87 -44.49
N PRO A 281 -11.64 -1.65 -45.75
CA PRO A 281 -11.45 -0.37 -46.43
C PRO A 281 -12.04 0.83 -45.66
N SER A 282 -13.19 0.64 -45.00
CA SER A 282 -13.86 1.69 -44.23
C SER A 282 -13.15 2.06 -42.93
N SER A 283 -12.38 1.15 -42.33
CA SER A 283 -11.59 1.47 -41.14
C SER A 283 -10.27 2.15 -41.53
N LEU A 284 -9.66 1.68 -42.63
CA LEU A 284 -8.45 2.28 -43.19
C LEU A 284 -8.68 3.72 -43.64
N SER A 285 -9.83 4.02 -44.26
CA SER A 285 -10.15 5.39 -44.68
C SER A 285 -10.23 6.35 -43.49
N VAL A 286 -10.86 5.94 -42.38
CA VAL A 286 -10.95 6.78 -41.17
C VAL A 286 -9.58 6.99 -40.55
N LEU A 287 -8.73 5.96 -40.51
CA LEU A 287 -7.36 6.09 -40.03
C LEU A 287 -6.57 7.07 -40.91
N GLN A 288 -6.67 6.94 -42.24
CA GLN A 288 -6.01 7.84 -43.20
C GLN A 288 -6.52 9.28 -43.08
N GLU A 289 -7.82 9.49 -42.89
CA GLU A 289 -8.42 10.82 -42.66
C GLU A 289 -7.85 11.50 -41.41
N ILE A 290 -7.71 10.75 -40.31
CA ILE A 290 -7.15 11.27 -39.06
C ILE A 290 -5.67 11.62 -39.23
N TYR A 291 -4.88 10.75 -39.86
CA TYR A 291 -3.45 11.02 -40.09
C TYR A 291 -3.24 12.21 -41.04
N ALA A 292 -4.05 12.31 -42.09
CA ALA A 292 -4.03 13.45 -43.00
C ALA A 292 -4.37 14.78 -42.30
N TYR A 293 -5.26 14.76 -41.29
CA TYR A 293 -5.56 15.95 -40.48
C TYR A 293 -4.33 16.49 -39.72
N PHE A 294 -3.40 15.60 -39.37
CA PHE A 294 -2.14 15.98 -38.70
C PHE A 294 -0.97 16.18 -39.67
N ASP A 295 -1.20 16.15 -40.99
CA ASP A 295 -0.16 16.18 -42.03
C ASP A 295 0.89 15.05 -41.89
N ILE A 296 0.45 13.87 -41.43
CA ILE A 296 1.30 12.67 -41.25
C ILE A 296 0.86 11.59 -42.26
N GLU A 297 1.81 10.93 -42.91
CA GLU A 297 1.52 9.76 -43.74
C GLU A 297 1.51 8.47 -42.88
N PRO A 298 0.40 7.72 -42.83
CA PRO A 298 0.32 6.53 -41.98
C PRO A 298 1.06 5.33 -42.57
N ASP A 299 2.10 4.85 -41.90
CA ASP A 299 2.65 3.52 -42.16
C ASP A 299 1.77 2.44 -41.52
N THR A 300 0.76 1.99 -42.29
CA THR A 300 -0.17 0.95 -41.83
C THR A 300 0.49 -0.36 -41.41
N GLY A 301 1.66 -0.69 -41.97
CA GLY A 301 2.44 -1.88 -41.59
C GLY A 301 3.05 -1.72 -40.20
N ALA A 302 3.69 -0.57 -39.95
CA ALA A 302 4.24 -0.22 -38.64
C ALA A 302 3.14 -0.11 -37.58
N LEU A 303 2.02 0.53 -37.88
CA LEU A 303 0.88 0.65 -36.95
C LEU A 303 0.27 -0.70 -36.58
N LYS A 304 0.16 -1.62 -37.54
CA LYS A 304 -0.30 -2.99 -37.27
C LYS A 304 0.67 -3.73 -36.37
N ALA A 305 1.99 -3.63 -36.63
CA ALA A 305 3.00 -4.26 -35.80
C ALA A 305 3.01 -3.71 -34.37
N LEU A 306 2.90 -2.39 -34.21
CA LEU A 306 2.77 -1.69 -32.93
C LEU A 306 1.52 -2.17 -32.17
N THR A 307 0.37 -2.21 -32.83
CA THR A 307 -0.90 -2.67 -32.24
C THR A 307 -0.80 -4.11 -31.76
N LEU A 308 -0.21 -5.01 -32.56
CA LEU A 308 -0.01 -6.41 -32.17
C LEU A 308 0.94 -6.54 -30.98
N ARG A 309 2.04 -5.78 -30.97
CA ARG A 309 2.99 -5.76 -29.84
C ARG A 309 2.31 -5.34 -28.54
N ALA A 310 1.50 -4.28 -28.57
CA ALA A 310 0.83 -3.74 -27.38
C ALA A 310 -0.40 -4.57 -26.94
N LEU A 311 -1.19 -5.09 -27.87
CA LEU A 311 -2.55 -5.58 -27.59
C LEU A 311 -2.78 -7.07 -27.85
N ALA A 312 -1.83 -7.81 -28.44
CA ALA A 312 -2.08 -9.22 -28.80
C ALA A 312 -2.42 -10.09 -27.58
N SER A 313 -1.68 -9.95 -26.47
CA SER A 313 -1.95 -10.70 -25.23
C SER A 313 -3.35 -10.39 -24.69
N TRP A 314 -3.74 -9.13 -24.67
CA TRP A 314 -5.05 -8.66 -24.23
C TRP A 314 -6.17 -9.17 -25.13
N ARG A 315 -6.01 -9.06 -26.45
CA ARG A 315 -6.96 -9.58 -27.44
C ARG A 315 -7.16 -11.08 -27.28
N ASN A 316 -6.06 -11.83 -27.15
CA ASN A 316 -6.13 -13.28 -27.01
C ASN A 316 -6.83 -13.67 -25.71
N GLU A 317 -6.54 -13.00 -24.59
CA GLU A 317 -7.23 -13.26 -23.32
C GLU A 317 -8.70 -12.88 -23.38
N TYR A 318 -9.04 -11.74 -23.99
CA TYR A 318 -10.42 -11.37 -24.25
C TYR A 318 -11.15 -12.47 -25.02
N MET A 319 -10.59 -12.97 -26.11
CA MET A 319 -11.19 -14.06 -26.88
C MET A 319 -11.33 -15.35 -26.07
N LEU A 320 -10.30 -15.74 -25.30
CA LEU A 320 -10.33 -16.94 -24.47
C LEU A 320 -11.30 -16.85 -23.28
N SER A 321 -11.58 -15.66 -22.78
CA SER A 321 -12.59 -15.42 -21.74
C SER A 321 -14.04 -15.50 -22.26
N ARG A 322 -14.23 -15.43 -23.59
CA ARG A 322 -15.54 -15.44 -24.26
C ARG A 322 -15.85 -16.74 -24.98
N HIS A 323 -14.85 -17.57 -25.25
CA HIS A 323 -15.02 -18.70 -26.15
C HIS A 323 -14.36 -19.95 -25.58
N THR A 324 -15.03 -21.09 -25.71
CA THR A 324 -14.38 -22.40 -25.63
C THR A 324 -14.33 -23.02 -27.02
N VAL A 325 -13.17 -23.59 -27.34
CA VAL A 325 -12.97 -24.41 -28.53
C VAL A 325 -12.56 -25.79 -28.05
N GLN A 326 -13.34 -26.81 -28.41
CA GLN A 326 -13.11 -28.18 -27.98
C GLN A 326 -13.01 -29.09 -29.21
N LEU A 327 -11.99 -29.96 -29.18
CA LEU A 327 -11.91 -31.12 -30.05
C LEU A 327 -12.82 -32.19 -29.45
N ASP A 328 -13.86 -32.55 -30.18
CA ASP A 328 -14.70 -33.71 -29.86
C ASP A 328 -14.09 -34.99 -30.48
N GLU A 329 -14.81 -36.10 -30.44
CA GLU A 329 -14.40 -37.38 -31.01
C GLU A 329 -13.86 -37.27 -32.45
N PRO A 330 -12.91 -38.15 -32.84
CA PRO A 330 -12.38 -38.19 -34.20
C PRO A 330 -13.49 -38.23 -35.26
N GLY A 331 -13.49 -37.25 -36.16
CA GLY A 331 -14.48 -37.13 -37.24
C GLY A 331 -15.64 -36.16 -36.97
N LYS A 332 -15.76 -35.62 -35.75
CA LYS A 332 -16.70 -34.53 -35.47
C LYS A 332 -16.08 -33.15 -35.75
N PRO A 333 -16.90 -32.15 -36.15
CA PRO A 333 -16.43 -30.79 -36.32
C PRO A 333 -16.01 -30.17 -34.98
N LEU A 334 -15.12 -29.17 -35.05
CA LEU A 334 -14.76 -28.35 -33.89
C LEU A 334 -16.00 -27.72 -33.27
N GLN A 335 -16.15 -27.85 -31.96
CA GLN A 335 -17.23 -27.20 -31.21
C GLN A 335 -16.76 -25.84 -30.71
N TYR A 336 -17.59 -24.82 -30.95
CA TYR A 336 -17.35 -23.43 -30.53
C TYR A 336 -18.51 -22.97 -29.65
N ASN A 337 -18.25 -22.71 -28.38
CA ASN A 337 -19.27 -22.19 -27.47
C ASN A 337 -18.90 -20.80 -26.98
N VAL A 338 -19.90 -19.95 -26.79
CA VAL A 338 -19.73 -18.62 -26.18
C VAL A 338 -19.95 -18.76 -24.67
N ILE A 339 -18.97 -18.30 -23.89
CA ILE A 339 -19.08 -18.16 -22.45
C ILE A 339 -19.73 -16.82 -22.13
N HIS A 340 -20.75 -16.87 -21.28
CA HIS A 340 -21.35 -15.70 -20.64
C HIS A 340 -20.91 -15.69 -19.18
N PRO A 341 -19.82 -14.97 -18.82
CA PRO A 341 -19.38 -14.88 -17.44
C PRO A 341 -20.44 -14.18 -16.60
N GLY A 342 -20.46 -14.54 -15.31
CA GLY A 342 -21.37 -13.95 -14.35
C GLY A 342 -21.26 -12.42 -14.29
N MET A 343 -22.39 -11.77 -14.00
CA MET A 343 -22.53 -10.32 -13.87
C MET A 343 -22.13 -9.79 -12.48
N ALA A 344 -21.26 -10.50 -11.74
CA ALA A 344 -20.92 -10.08 -10.38
C ALA A 344 -20.30 -8.67 -10.38
N ASP A 345 -20.49 -7.95 -9.29
CA ASP A 345 -19.99 -6.60 -9.15
C ASP A 345 -18.46 -6.59 -9.24
N ARG A 346 -17.98 -5.95 -10.31
CA ARG A 346 -16.57 -5.85 -10.64
C ARG A 346 -15.80 -5.12 -9.55
N GLU A 347 -16.42 -4.14 -8.91
CA GLU A 347 -15.80 -3.29 -7.90
C GLU A 347 -15.61 -4.05 -6.57
N GLN A 348 -16.52 -4.96 -6.25
CA GLN A 348 -16.41 -5.83 -5.08
C GLN A 348 -15.58 -7.09 -5.32
N SER A 349 -15.18 -7.38 -6.55
CA SER A 349 -14.53 -8.65 -6.90
C SER A 349 -13.04 -8.68 -6.53
N LEU A 350 -12.55 -9.90 -6.28
CA LEU A 350 -11.12 -10.22 -6.12
C LEU A 350 -10.59 -10.86 -7.41
N TRP A 351 -9.69 -10.17 -8.11
CA TRP A 351 -9.15 -10.61 -9.38
C TRP A 351 -7.75 -11.17 -9.21
N PHE A 352 -7.57 -12.43 -9.57
CA PHE A 352 -6.25 -13.02 -9.74
C PHE A 352 -5.80 -12.82 -11.17
N TYR A 353 -4.61 -12.27 -11.37
CA TYR A 353 -4.13 -11.98 -12.72
C TYR A 353 -2.70 -12.47 -12.95
N ASP A 354 -2.42 -12.88 -14.18
CA ASP A 354 -1.08 -13.21 -14.66
C ASP A 354 -0.29 -11.92 -14.89
N ASP A 355 0.45 -11.52 -13.88
CA ASP A 355 1.24 -10.28 -13.84
C ASP A 355 2.42 -10.30 -14.81
N ALA A 356 2.91 -11.48 -15.21
CA ALA A 356 3.92 -11.59 -16.26
C ALA A 356 3.37 -11.19 -17.63
N ARG A 357 2.09 -11.48 -17.91
CA ARG A 357 1.43 -11.11 -19.18
C ARG A 357 0.67 -9.80 -19.14
N PHE A 358 0.20 -9.40 -17.96
CA PHE A 358 -0.66 -8.23 -17.76
C PHE A 358 -0.13 -7.33 -16.63
N ALA A 359 1.18 -7.09 -16.60
CA ALA A 359 1.84 -6.24 -15.60
C ALA A 359 1.16 -4.87 -15.44
N GLN A 360 0.67 -4.32 -16.56
CA GLN A 360 0.03 -3.00 -16.61
C GLN A 360 -1.47 -2.99 -16.30
N LEU A 361 -2.07 -4.13 -15.94
CA LEU A 361 -3.49 -4.18 -15.59
C LEU A 361 -3.92 -3.10 -14.58
N PRO A 362 -3.17 -2.84 -13.49
CA PRO A 362 -3.55 -1.79 -12.54
C PRO A 362 -3.62 -0.39 -13.18
N GLN A 363 -2.64 -0.02 -14.00
CA GLN A 363 -2.57 1.26 -14.71
C GLN A 363 -3.66 1.38 -15.77
N VAL A 364 -3.90 0.31 -16.53
CA VAL A 364 -4.98 0.28 -17.53
C VAL A 364 -6.34 0.47 -16.85
N LEU A 365 -6.59 -0.20 -15.72
CA LEU A 365 -7.82 -0.01 -14.94
C LEU A 365 -7.97 1.43 -14.44
N ALA A 366 -6.91 2.01 -13.87
CA ALA A 366 -6.90 3.40 -13.43
C ALA A 366 -7.24 4.36 -14.58
N SER A 367 -6.64 4.16 -15.76
CA SER A 367 -6.94 4.94 -16.97
C SER A 367 -8.34 4.70 -17.56
N GLN A 368 -9.08 3.71 -17.05
CA GLN A 368 -10.50 3.47 -17.31
C GLN A 368 -11.41 4.05 -16.22
N TYR A 369 -10.88 4.96 -15.39
CA TYR A 369 -11.60 5.52 -14.24
C TYR A 369 -12.05 4.44 -13.26
N THR A 370 -11.34 3.30 -13.21
CA THR A 370 -11.59 2.18 -12.29
C THR A 370 -10.36 2.00 -11.42
N PRO A 371 -10.25 2.71 -10.28
CA PRO A 371 -9.12 2.51 -9.39
C PRO A 371 -9.02 1.05 -8.96
N ALA A 372 -7.80 0.57 -8.75
CA ALA A 372 -7.54 -0.83 -8.46
C ALA A 372 -6.49 -0.98 -7.37
N LEU A 373 -6.78 -1.83 -6.39
CA LEU A 373 -5.87 -2.12 -5.28
C LEU A 373 -5.09 -3.39 -5.58
N VAL A 374 -3.79 -3.29 -5.82
CA VAL A 374 -2.88 -4.44 -5.90
C VAL A 374 -2.49 -4.89 -4.50
N LEU A 375 -2.75 -6.15 -4.20
CA LEU A 375 -2.42 -6.81 -2.94
C LEU A 375 -1.34 -7.87 -3.18
N THR A 376 -0.20 -7.71 -2.50
CA THR A 376 0.88 -8.70 -2.43
C THR A 376 1.16 -9.09 -0.97
N PRO A 377 1.95 -10.14 -0.71
CA PRO A 377 2.29 -10.53 0.66
C PRO A 377 3.03 -9.46 1.46
N SER A 378 3.68 -8.52 0.76
CA SER A 378 4.53 -7.46 1.32
C SER A 378 4.05 -6.04 1.03
N SER A 379 2.97 -5.87 0.26
CA SER A 379 2.45 -4.53 -0.05
C SER A 379 0.96 -4.50 -0.36
N VAL A 380 0.37 -3.33 -0.16
CA VAL A 380 -0.91 -2.92 -0.71
C VAL A 380 -0.72 -1.61 -1.43
N ARG A 381 -1.06 -1.55 -2.71
CA ARG A 381 -0.93 -0.34 -3.51
C ARG A 381 -2.16 -0.10 -4.36
N LEU A 382 -2.73 1.09 -4.24
CA LEU A 382 -3.82 1.60 -5.01
C LEU A 382 -3.28 2.32 -6.24
N TYR A 383 -3.87 2.00 -7.38
CA TYR A 383 -3.65 2.66 -8.66
C TYR A 383 -4.94 3.39 -9.01
N GLY A 384 -4.89 4.71 -9.03
CA GLY A 384 -6.00 5.59 -9.38
C GLY A 384 -5.56 6.63 -10.41
N LEU A 385 -6.43 7.60 -10.69
CA LEU A 385 -6.10 8.73 -11.57
C LEU A 385 -5.26 9.76 -10.82
N GLY A 386 -4.22 10.29 -11.48
CA GLY A 386 -3.34 11.32 -10.95
C GLY A 386 -2.08 10.79 -10.28
N ASP A 387 -1.34 11.68 -9.64
CA ASP A 387 -0.04 11.38 -9.03
C ASP A 387 -0.20 10.49 -7.78
N GLY A 388 0.23 9.25 -7.89
CA GLY A 388 0.04 8.18 -6.91
C GLY A 388 1.19 7.99 -5.92
N ASP A 389 1.78 9.09 -5.40
CA ASP A 389 3.11 9.01 -4.79
C ASP A 389 3.13 8.90 -3.26
N MET A 390 2.00 9.09 -2.58
CA MET A 390 1.93 8.96 -1.12
C MET A 390 1.90 7.49 -0.68
N LEU A 391 3.08 6.86 -0.65
CA LEU A 391 3.30 5.48 -0.21
C LEU A 391 3.97 5.46 1.16
N TYR A 392 3.54 4.52 2.01
CA TYR A 392 4.11 4.33 3.33
C TYR A 392 4.91 3.03 3.45
N ASN A 393 6.03 3.05 4.17
CA ASN A 393 6.60 1.83 4.72
C ASN A 393 6.03 1.55 6.11
N TRP A 394 5.82 0.29 6.43
CA TRP A 394 5.20 -0.16 7.66
C TRP A 394 6.18 -0.93 8.51
N LEU A 395 6.21 -0.60 9.80
CA LEU A 395 6.90 -1.34 10.85
C LEU A 395 5.90 -1.62 11.98
N PRO A 396 5.83 -2.86 12.50
CA PRO A 396 4.93 -3.16 13.61
C PRO A 396 5.33 -2.40 14.87
N ALA A 397 4.33 -1.95 15.63
CA ALA A 397 4.52 -1.39 16.96
C ALA A 397 3.65 -2.13 17.99
N ASN A 398 3.72 -1.71 19.25
CA ASN A 398 2.97 -2.34 20.33
C ASN A 398 1.45 -2.13 20.22
N SER A 399 0.67 -3.10 20.70
CA SER A 399 -0.73 -2.95 21.11
C SER A 399 -1.69 -2.32 20.07
N GLY A 400 -1.51 -2.64 18.79
CA GLY A 400 -2.41 -2.17 17.73
C GLY A 400 -1.98 -0.86 17.06
N ARG A 401 -0.77 -0.41 17.36
CA ARG A 401 -0.10 0.66 16.63
C ARG A 401 0.84 0.11 15.59
N CYS A 402 1.17 0.94 14.63
CA CYS A 402 2.34 0.75 13.78
C CYS A 402 3.10 2.06 13.62
N LEU A 403 4.31 1.95 13.09
CA LEU A 403 5.08 3.09 12.62
C LEU A 403 4.98 3.10 11.09
N LEU A 404 4.56 4.23 10.53
CA LEU A 404 4.47 4.44 9.10
C LEU A 404 5.50 5.47 8.66
N ARG A 405 6.30 5.16 7.65
CA ARG A 405 7.20 6.11 7.01
C ARG A 405 6.63 6.59 5.72
N ASP A 406 6.39 7.88 5.57
CA ASP A 406 6.14 8.47 4.26
C ASP A 406 7.43 8.39 3.42
N THR A 407 7.35 7.65 2.31
CA THR A 407 8.49 7.41 1.40
C THR A 407 9.01 8.67 0.73
N LEU A 408 8.15 9.68 0.52
CA LEU A 408 8.53 10.92 -0.15
C LEU A 408 9.22 11.89 0.82
N SER A 409 8.65 12.08 2.00
CA SER A 409 9.21 12.99 3.01
C SER A 409 10.26 12.33 3.93
N ASN A 410 10.46 11.02 3.79
CA ASN A 410 11.28 10.19 4.68
C ASN A 410 10.92 10.38 6.17
N HIS A 411 9.64 10.64 6.47
CA HIS A 411 9.18 10.98 7.82
C HIS A 411 8.35 9.85 8.43
N TRP A 412 8.71 9.43 9.63
CA TRP A 412 7.99 8.42 10.39
C TRP A 412 6.92 9.03 11.30
N VAL A 413 5.76 8.38 11.34
CA VAL A 413 4.65 8.69 12.23
C VAL A 413 4.16 7.43 12.94
N ALA A 414 3.67 7.57 14.16
CA ALA A 414 2.98 6.51 14.88
C ALA A 414 1.47 6.59 14.61
N VAL A 415 0.87 5.44 14.30
CA VAL A 415 -0.53 5.37 13.88
C VAL A 415 -1.29 4.32 14.70
N ASP A 416 -2.44 4.70 15.26
CA ASP A 416 -3.43 3.79 15.80
C ASP A 416 -4.20 3.16 14.63
N MET A 417 -4.16 1.84 14.54
CA MET A 417 -4.73 1.09 13.43
C MET A 417 -6.16 0.64 13.76
N PRO A 418 -7.10 0.66 12.81
CA PRO A 418 -8.46 0.18 13.03
C PRO A 418 -8.49 -1.30 13.45
N ASP A 419 -7.53 -2.11 13.03
CA ASP A 419 -7.58 -3.56 13.19
C ASP A 419 -6.74 -4.12 14.31
N SER A 420 -6.32 -3.26 15.25
CA SER A 420 -5.46 -3.55 16.40
C SER A 420 -5.43 -5.04 16.76
N TYR A 421 -4.47 -5.77 16.16
CA TYR A 421 -4.21 -7.21 16.26
C TYR A 421 -5.36 -8.07 16.82
N LEU A 422 -6.43 -8.22 16.04
CA LEU A 422 -7.58 -9.10 16.34
C LEU A 422 -7.23 -10.60 16.55
N ALA A 423 -5.96 -11.01 16.43
CA ALA A 423 -5.50 -12.38 16.63
C ALA A 423 -4.60 -12.62 17.87
N ARG A 424 -4.05 -11.60 18.54
CA ARG A 424 -3.19 -11.84 19.73
C ARG A 424 -3.97 -12.18 21.00
N LYS A 425 -5.30 -12.15 20.97
CA LYS A 425 -6.17 -12.65 22.05
C LYS A 425 -6.17 -14.19 22.12
N LYS A 426 -5.02 -14.80 22.47
CA LYS A 426 -4.96 -15.97 23.39
C LYS A 426 -3.58 -16.53 23.74
N SER A 427 -2.46 -15.97 23.28
CA SER A 427 -1.14 -16.52 23.65
C SER A 427 -0.17 -15.41 24.04
N ALA A 428 0.29 -15.46 25.28
CA ALA A 428 1.35 -14.65 25.90
C ALA A 428 0.94 -13.25 26.42
N SER A 429 0.22 -13.20 27.56
CA SER A 429 0.55 -12.25 28.66
C SER A 429 -0.41 -12.31 29.87
N ASP A 430 -1.51 -13.07 29.84
CA ASP A 430 -2.29 -13.39 31.06
C ASP A 430 -1.59 -14.40 32.01
N SER A 431 -0.30 -14.68 31.79
CA SER A 431 0.58 -15.32 32.77
C SER A 431 1.28 -14.27 33.67
N GLY A 432 0.56 -13.22 34.05
CA GLY A 432 0.90 -12.35 35.17
C GLY A 432 0.20 -12.88 36.42
N ARG A 433 0.96 -13.56 37.27
CA ARG A 433 0.72 -13.82 38.70
C ARG A 433 -0.61 -13.28 39.23
N ALA A 434 -1.53 -14.19 39.55
CA ALA A 434 -2.41 -13.99 40.67
C ALA A 434 -1.53 -13.75 41.91
N GLU A 435 -1.51 -12.53 42.41
CA GLU A 435 -1.06 -12.25 43.76
C GLU A 435 -2.06 -12.90 44.71
N ASP A 436 -1.55 -13.82 45.54
CA ASP A 436 -2.21 -14.25 46.77
C ASP A 436 -2.57 -13.01 47.60
N PRO A 437 -3.83 -12.86 48.07
CA PRO A 437 -4.09 -12.17 49.31
C PRO A 437 -4.20 -13.23 50.40
N GLN A 438 -3.09 -13.49 51.10
CA GLN A 438 -3.18 -13.82 52.51
C GLN A 438 -3.55 -12.54 53.24
N PHE A 439 -4.75 -12.47 53.82
CA PHE A 439 -5.02 -12.08 55.20
C PHE A 439 -6.49 -12.39 55.50
N CYS A 440 -6.76 -12.77 56.76
CA CYS A 440 -7.99 -13.32 57.32
C CYS A 440 -9.32 -12.73 56.82
#